data_AF-A0A8S1JX65-F1
#
_entry.id   AF-A0A8S1JX65-F1
#
_cell.length_a   1.000
_cell.length_b   1.000
_cell.length_c   1.000
_cell.angle_alpha   90.00
_cell.angle_beta   90.00
_cell.angle_gamma   90.00
#
_symmetry.space_group_name_H-M   'P 1'
#
loop_
_entity.id
_entity.type
_entity.pdbx_description
1 polymer ?
#
loop_
_entity_poly.entity_id
_entity_poly.type
_entity_poly.pdbx_seq_one_letter_code
_entity_poly.pdbx_strand_id
1 'polypeptide(L)'
;MKEEDNVIKQEENQFFIPHYIIPINYTPIPNEIENYKFAIHHLTEENHFLRKQLQHNQVSEVLSLNSEQLKDEVFKMIDYMMKNLNYLPKEQIFAYRKTIRLCKQRKALKRIYFLIFTRYLQAEKTKEEMIKFIIRKSVKFQKSTSTIQKQQIKKMNNAFVQQLFLSTQYQLHYSNFLSQYLQLALEENKHKIQKYVNFIVESIQNDQIDDVLNYKRFPWLNEWIQQSVQIAKDLQQTSNPQSSENNKKIKF
;
A
#
# COMPACT_ATOMS: atom_id res chain seq x y z
N MET A 1 24.15 -21.19 -80.26
CA MET A 1 22.88 -20.67 -79.73
C MET A 1 23.19 -19.99 -78.41
N LYS A 2 22.60 -18.81 -78.20
CA LYS A 2 22.87 -17.83 -77.13
C LYS A 2 22.42 -18.31 -75.75
N GLU A 3 23.00 -17.67 -74.72
CA GLU A 3 22.39 -17.02 -73.52
C GLU A 3 23.40 -17.08 -72.37
N GLU A 4 24.13 -15.99 -72.09
CA GLU A 4 23.78 -14.90 -71.14
C GLU A 4 23.76 -15.34 -69.69
N ASP A 5 24.81 -14.98 -68.94
CA ASP A 5 24.73 -14.83 -67.49
C ASP A 5 25.47 -13.55 -67.05
N ASN A 6 24.70 -12.71 -66.37
CA ASN A 6 25.07 -11.42 -65.81
C ASN A 6 25.99 -11.60 -64.58
N VAL A 7 27.15 -10.94 -64.58
CA VAL A 7 27.90 -10.67 -63.35
C VAL A 7 28.08 -9.16 -63.22
N ILE A 8 27.39 -8.61 -62.23
CA ILE A 8 27.47 -7.20 -61.82
C ILE A 8 28.86 -6.96 -61.22
N LYS A 9 29.62 -6.05 -61.83
CA LYS A 9 30.88 -5.51 -61.29
C LYS A 9 30.58 -4.62 -60.08
N GLN A 10 31.14 -4.96 -58.92
CA GLN A 10 31.27 -4.02 -57.81
C GLN A 10 32.64 -3.34 -57.93
N GLU A 11 32.62 -2.03 -58.22
CA GLU A 11 33.79 -1.17 -58.18
C GLU A 11 34.09 -0.79 -56.71
N GLU A 12 35.23 -1.25 -56.19
CA GLU A 12 35.80 -0.74 -54.95
C GLU A 12 36.35 0.66 -55.17
N ASN A 13 35.54 1.68 -54.91
CA ASN A 13 36.01 3.06 -54.82
C ASN A 13 36.85 3.24 -53.54
N GLN A 14 38.17 3.27 -53.70
CA GLN A 14 39.10 3.72 -52.66
C GLN A 14 38.86 5.20 -52.36
N PHE A 15 38.33 5.52 -51.18
CA PHE A 15 38.20 6.90 -50.71
C PHE A 15 39.58 7.49 -50.40
N PHE A 16 40.01 8.46 -51.21
CA PHE A 16 41.18 9.29 -50.95
C PHE A 16 40.85 10.28 -49.82
N ILE A 17 41.49 10.14 -48.64
CA ILE A 17 41.42 11.14 -47.56
C ILE A 17 42.68 12.01 -47.63
N PRO A 18 42.60 13.27 -48.11
CA PRO A 18 43.76 14.14 -48.16
C PRO A 18 44.21 14.50 -46.74
N HIS A 19 45.44 14.12 -46.39
CA HIS A 19 46.08 14.49 -45.13
C HIS A 19 46.60 15.91 -45.22
N TYR A 20 45.78 16.89 -44.84
CA TYR A 20 46.24 18.25 -44.60
C TYR A 20 46.86 18.32 -43.20
N ILE A 21 48.19 18.31 -43.13
CA ILE A 21 48.91 18.64 -41.90
C ILE A 21 48.88 20.17 -41.77
N ILE A 22 47.99 20.68 -40.92
CA ILE A 22 47.98 22.10 -40.54
C ILE A 22 49.10 22.28 -39.49
N PRO A 23 50.11 23.13 -39.73
CA PRO A 23 51.11 23.43 -38.72
C PRO A 23 50.45 24.16 -37.54
N ILE A 24 50.41 23.51 -36.37
CA ILE A 24 49.97 24.13 -35.13
C ILE A 24 51.14 24.96 -34.59
N ASN A 25 51.16 26.25 -34.92
CA ASN A 25 52.05 27.20 -34.26
C ASN A 25 51.53 27.45 -32.84
N TYR A 26 52.19 26.85 -31.85
CA TYR A 26 51.96 27.18 -30.45
C TYR A 26 52.55 28.55 -30.15
N THR A 27 51.74 29.60 -30.23
CA THR A 27 52.04 30.84 -29.51
C THR A 27 51.73 30.60 -28.03
N PRO A 28 52.68 30.80 -27.11
CA PRO A 28 52.37 30.77 -25.69
C PRO A 28 51.52 32.00 -25.38
N ILE A 29 50.23 31.81 -25.07
CA ILE A 29 49.27 32.89 -24.84
C ILE A 29 49.23 33.20 -23.34
N PRO A 30 49.83 34.30 -22.86
CA PRO A 30 49.98 34.53 -21.42
C PRO A 30 48.71 35.08 -20.73
N ASN A 31 47.66 35.43 -21.49
CA ASN A 31 46.47 36.13 -20.96
C ASN A 31 45.13 35.42 -21.17
N GLU A 32 45.11 34.23 -21.76
CA GLU A 32 43.84 33.51 -22.00
C GLU A 32 43.25 32.90 -20.73
N ILE A 33 44.09 32.52 -19.76
CA ILE A 33 43.62 31.92 -18.49
C ILE A 33 42.75 32.90 -17.71
N GLU A 34 43.09 34.19 -17.69
CA GLU A 34 42.25 35.21 -17.03
C GLU A 34 40.95 35.45 -17.79
N ASN A 35 40.99 35.46 -19.12
CA ASN A 35 39.79 35.57 -19.95
C ASN A 35 38.84 34.39 -19.73
N TYR A 36 39.38 33.16 -19.61
CA TYR A 36 38.57 31.99 -19.29
C TYR A 36 38.00 32.03 -17.87
N LYS A 37 38.77 32.52 -16.88
CA LYS A 37 38.25 32.72 -15.51
C LYS A 37 37.09 33.72 -15.50
N PHE A 38 37.22 34.83 -16.23
CA PHE A 38 36.16 35.82 -16.35
C PHE A 38 34.92 35.25 -17.05
N ALA A 39 35.10 34.52 -18.14
CA ALA A 39 34.02 33.86 -18.86
C ALA A 39 33.30 32.81 -17.98
N ILE A 40 34.06 31.98 -17.25
CA ILE A 40 33.50 30.99 -16.32
C ILE A 40 32.71 31.67 -15.20
N HIS A 41 33.23 32.77 -14.63
CA HIS A 41 32.53 33.53 -13.60
C HIS A 41 31.20 34.08 -14.13
N HIS A 42 31.22 34.73 -15.29
CA HIS A 42 30.01 35.28 -15.92
C HIS A 42 28.98 34.18 -16.23
N LEU A 43 29.42 33.06 -16.81
CA LEU A 43 28.54 31.91 -17.07
C LEU A 43 27.97 31.31 -15.79
N THR A 44 28.72 31.34 -14.69
CA THR A 44 28.28 30.86 -13.38
C THR A 44 27.22 31.78 -12.78
N GLU A 45 27.42 33.09 -12.87
CA GLU A 45 26.45 34.10 -12.43
C GLU A 45 25.17 34.07 -13.26
N GLU A 46 25.29 33.94 -14.58
CA GLU A 46 24.17 33.78 -15.50
C GLU A 46 23.40 32.49 -15.22
N ASN A 47 24.09 31.36 -14.99
CA ASN A 47 23.45 30.13 -14.53
C ASN A 47 22.72 30.31 -13.21
N HIS A 48 23.32 31.04 -12.26
CA HIS A 48 22.71 31.30 -10.96
C HIS A 48 21.46 32.18 -11.10
N PHE A 49 21.51 33.19 -11.97
CA PHE A 49 20.39 34.06 -12.31
C PHE A 49 19.26 33.29 -13.00
N LEU A 50 19.59 32.48 -14.01
CA LEU A 50 18.63 31.61 -14.72
C LEU A 50 17.99 30.60 -13.77
N ARG A 51 18.73 30.04 -12.81
CA ARG A 51 18.18 29.17 -11.75
C ARG A 51 17.23 29.91 -10.83
N LYS A 52 17.54 31.16 -10.46
CA LYS A 52 16.63 32.02 -9.68
C LYS A 52 15.36 32.37 -10.46
N GLN A 53 15.48 32.68 -11.75
CA GLN A 53 14.33 32.93 -12.61
C GLN A 53 13.49 31.67 -12.85
N LEU A 54 14.12 30.51 -13.04
CA LEU A 54 13.44 29.21 -13.14
C LEU A 54 12.72 28.85 -11.84
N GLN A 55 13.27 29.16 -10.67
CA GLN A 55 12.55 28.99 -9.39
C GLN A 55 11.35 29.93 -9.28
N HIS A 56 11.38 31.11 -9.89
CA HIS A 56 10.25 32.04 -9.89
C HIS A 56 9.18 31.67 -10.92
N ASN A 57 9.55 31.10 -12.06
CA ASN A 57 8.62 30.62 -13.09
C ASN A 57 8.13 29.18 -12.86
N GLN A 58 8.83 28.40 -12.04
CA GLN A 58 8.35 27.14 -11.46
C GLN A 58 7.76 27.36 -10.07
N VAL A 59 6.86 28.34 -9.93
CA VAL A 59 5.73 28.11 -9.04
C VAL A 59 4.99 26.92 -9.64
N SER A 60 5.45 25.70 -9.34
CA SER A 60 4.69 24.48 -9.55
C SER A 60 3.33 24.80 -8.99
N GLU A 61 2.37 25.02 -9.88
CA GLU A 61 0.99 25.28 -9.50
C GLU A 61 0.62 24.09 -8.63
N VAL A 62 0.61 24.29 -7.31
CA VAL A 62 0.49 23.18 -6.39
C VAL A 62 -0.94 22.68 -6.57
N LEU A 63 -1.09 21.63 -7.37
CA LEU A 63 -2.37 21.09 -7.74
C LEU A 63 -3.11 20.73 -6.45
N SER A 64 -4.26 21.36 -6.23
CA SER A 64 -5.17 20.92 -5.18
C SER A 64 -5.78 19.61 -5.63
N LEU A 65 -5.71 18.59 -4.79
CA LEU A 65 -6.42 17.36 -5.07
C LEU A 65 -7.92 17.61 -4.94
N ASN A 66 -8.70 17.09 -5.89
CA ASN A 66 -10.14 16.98 -5.72
C ASN A 66 -10.47 15.83 -4.74
N SER A 67 -11.74 15.71 -4.35
CA SER A 67 -12.17 14.71 -3.36
C SER A 67 -11.79 13.28 -3.76
N GLU A 68 -11.99 12.92 -5.03
CA GLU A 68 -11.71 11.55 -5.51
C GLU A 68 -10.22 11.24 -5.54
N GLN A 69 -9.40 12.18 -6.01
CA GLN A 69 -7.94 12.06 -5.96
C GLN A 69 -7.43 11.96 -4.52
N LEU A 70 -8.06 12.66 -3.58
CA LEU A 70 -7.70 12.56 -2.17
C LEU A 70 -8.04 11.19 -1.60
N LYS A 71 -9.21 10.62 -1.96
CA LYS A 71 -9.57 9.25 -1.59
C LYS A 71 -8.57 8.25 -2.14
N ASP A 72 -8.16 8.39 -3.40
CA ASP A 72 -7.18 7.50 -4.03
C ASP A 72 -5.84 7.53 -3.31
N GLU A 73 -5.34 8.72 -2.96
CA GLU A 73 -4.09 8.85 -2.19
C GLU A 73 -4.21 8.21 -0.80
N VAL A 74 -5.30 8.45 -0.09
CA VAL A 74 -5.53 7.85 1.23
C VAL A 74 -5.68 6.33 1.12
N PHE A 75 -6.38 5.83 0.10
CA PHE A 75 -6.53 4.40 -0.16
C PHE A 75 -5.17 3.75 -0.41
N LYS A 76 -4.32 4.33 -1.25
CA LYS A 76 -2.95 3.83 -1.51
C LYS A 76 -2.12 3.78 -0.22
N MET A 77 -2.24 4.76 0.66
CA MET A 77 -1.54 4.76 1.96
C MET A 77 -2.00 3.59 2.83
N ILE A 78 -3.31 3.36 2.93
CA ILE A 78 -3.88 2.26 3.73
C ILE A 78 -3.48 0.91 3.14
N ASP A 79 -3.63 0.73 1.83
CA ASP A 79 -3.28 -0.50 1.11
C ASP A 79 -1.79 -0.83 1.26
N TYR A 80 -0.92 0.18 1.12
CA TYR A 80 0.51 0.02 1.35
C TYR A 80 0.81 -0.46 2.77
N MET A 81 0.21 0.13 3.80
CA MET A 81 0.42 -0.32 5.18
C MET A 81 -0.10 -1.74 5.40
N MET A 82 -1.31 -2.05 4.92
CA MET A 82 -1.90 -3.39 5.07
C MET A 82 -1.04 -4.51 4.47
N LYS A 83 -0.33 -4.21 3.38
CA LYS A 83 0.54 -5.15 2.68
C LYS A 83 1.93 -5.28 3.28
N ASN A 84 2.44 -4.23 3.93
CA ASN A 84 3.87 -4.13 4.24
C ASN A 84 4.20 -3.99 5.73
N LEU A 85 3.24 -3.62 6.59
CA LEU A 85 3.53 -3.24 7.99
C LEU A 85 4.27 -4.33 8.78
N ASN A 86 3.96 -5.60 8.52
CA ASN A 86 4.55 -6.74 9.24
C ASN A 86 5.74 -7.37 8.52
N TYR A 87 6.07 -6.89 7.31
CA TYR A 87 7.12 -7.48 6.47
C TYR A 87 8.31 -6.54 6.25
N LEU A 88 8.09 -5.22 6.31
CA LEU A 88 9.13 -4.22 6.08
C LEU A 88 9.59 -3.59 7.40
N PRO A 89 10.87 -3.21 7.51
CA PRO A 89 11.37 -2.36 8.58
C PRO A 89 10.60 -1.03 8.65
N LYS A 90 10.49 -0.46 9.86
CA LYS A 90 9.77 0.79 10.11
C LYS A 90 10.30 1.92 9.22
N GLU A 91 11.60 1.97 9.01
CA GLU A 91 12.30 2.96 8.18
C GLU A 91 11.81 2.93 6.73
N GLN A 92 11.60 1.73 6.18
CA GLN A 92 11.11 1.54 4.81
C GLN A 92 9.62 1.91 4.71
N ILE A 93 8.83 1.55 5.71
CA ILE A 93 7.42 1.98 5.80
C ILE A 93 7.38 3.51 5.83
N PHE A 94 8.14 4.15 6.70
CA PHE A 94 8.24 5.61 6.78
C PHE A 94 8.76 6.27 5.49
N ALA A 95 9.63 5.60 4.73
CA ALA A 95 10.13 6.12 3.47
C ALA A 95 9.02 6.32 2.43
N TYR A 96 7.91 5.57 2.52
CA TYR A 96 6.72 5.80 1.68
C TYR A 96 6.19 7.24 1.80
N ARG A 97 6.40 7.93 2.92
CA ARG A 97 6.03 9.35 3.08
C ARG A 97 6.66 10.26 2.00
N LYS A 98 7.78 9.85 1.40
CA LYS A 98 8.46 10.57 0.32
C LYS A 98 7.71 10.47 -1.01
N THR A 99 6.91 9.43 -1.23
CA THR A 99 6.14 9.19 -2.46
C THR A 99 4.83 9.98 -2.50
N ILE A 100 4.38 10.53 -1.36
CA ILE A 100 3.17 11.35 -1.26
C ILE A 100 3.27 12.56 -2.19
N ARG A 101 2.28 12.67 -3.09
CA ARG A 101 2.20 13.68 -4.15
C ARG A 101 2.41 15.11 -3.63
N LEU A 102 3.13 15.91 -4.42
CA LEU A 102 3.27 17.34 -4.17
C LEU A 102 1.93 18.03 -4.48
N CYS A 103 1.19 18.38 -3.43
CA CYS A 103 -0.14 19.00 -3.49
C CYS A 103 -0.37 19.91 -2.28
N LYS A 104 -1.45 20.71 -2.30
CA LYS A 104 -1.76 21.65 -1.21
C LYS A 104 -1.99 20.90 0.11
N GLN A 105 -2.64 19.74 0.01
CA GLN A 105 -2.94 18.84 1.12
C GLN A 105 -1.74 18.02 1.60
N ARG A 106 -0.53 18.20 1.04
CA ARG A 106 0.64 17.34 1.35
C ARG A 106 0.97 17.28 2.84
N LYS A 107 0.86 18.41 3.56
CA LYS A 107 1.09 18.44 5.02
C LYS A 107 0.06 17.58 5.76
N ALA A 108 -1.23 17.74 5.42
CA ALA A 108 -2.32 16.95 5.96
C ALA A 108 -2.14 15.45 5.66
N LEU A 109 -1.89 15.08 4.40
CA LEU A 109 -1.66 13.70 3.98
C LEU A 109 -0.47 13.05 4.71
N LYS A 110 0.62 13.80 4.91
CA LYS A 110 1.77 13.34 5.69
C LYS A 110 1.43 13.09 7.16
N ARG A 111 0.56 13.93 7.76
CA ARG A 111 0.08 13.74 9.13
C ARG A 111 -0.84 12.53 9.21
N ILE A 112 -1.80 12.42 8.29
CA ILE A 112 -2.71 11.28 8.15
C ILE A 112 -1.94 9.96 8.03
N TYR A 113 -0.93 9.92 7.16
CA TYR A 113 -0.07 8.75 7.01
C TYR A 113 0.55 8.34 8.37
N PHE A 114 1.09 9.30 9.12
CA PHE A 114 1.64 9.01 10.44
C PHE A 114 0.59 8.52 11.45
N LEU A 115 -0.61 9.11 11.45
CA LEU A 115 -1.69 8.70 12.34
C LEU A 115 -2.21 7.29 12.03
N ILE A 116 -2.40 6.95 10.75
CA ILE A 116 -2.79 5.60 10.34
C ILE A 116 -1.72 4.59 10.76
N PHE A 117 -0.44 4.90 10.52
CA PHE A 117 0.68 4.06 10.93
C PHE A 117 0.69 3.83 12.44
N THR A 118 0.59 4.91 13.21
CA THR A 118 0.55 4.85 14.68
C THR A 118 -0.63 4.01 15.16
N ARG A 119 -1.80 4.17 14.54
CA ARG A 119 -2.97 3.38 14.89
C ARG A 119 -2.80 1.90 14.61
N TYR A 120 -2.16 1.52 13.51
CA TYR A 120 -1.84 0.12 13.26
C TYR A 120 -0.86 -0.46 14.29
N LEU A 121 0.13 0.32 14.73
CA LEU A 121 1.06 -0.13 15.79
C LEU A 121 0.38 -0.29 17.15
N GLN A 122 -0.63 0.51 17.45
CA GLN A 122 -1.38 0.45 18.71
C GLN A 122 -2.52 -0.57 18.67
N ALA A 123 -3.04 -0.88 17.48
CA ALA A 123 -4.14 -1.79 17.31
C ALA A 123 -3.64 -3.22 17.38
N GLU A 124 -3.85 -3.88 18.52
CA GLU A 124 -3.76 -5.33 18.60
C GLU A 124 -5.14 -5.96 18.38
N LYS A 125 -5.14 -7.11 17.71
CA LYS A 125 -6.34 -7.95 17.56
C LYS A 125 -6.12 -9.18 18.41
N THR A 126 -6.79 -9.23 19.55
CA THR A 126 -6.71 -10.39 20.45
C THR A 126 -7.36 -11.61 19.79
N LYS A 127 -6.88 -12.80 20.14
CA LYS A 127 -7.50 -14.07 19.72
C LYS A 127 -9.00 -14.10 20.06
N GLU A 128 -9.37 -13.60 21.23
CA GLU A 128 -10.76 -13.51 21.67
C GLU A 128 -11.62 -12.61 20.76
N GLU A 129 -11.10 -11.43 20.37
CA GLU A 129 -11.78 -10.56 19.40
C GLU A 129 -11.97 -11.25 18.04
N MET A 130 -10.96 -11.97 17.56
CA MET A 130 -11.04 -12.72 16.31
C MET A 130 -12.08 -13.84 16.40
N ILE A 131 -12.09 -14.62 17.49
CA ILE A 131 -13.11 -15.66 17.73
C ILE A 131 -14.50 -15.05 17.76
N LYS A 132 -14.68 -13.96 18.53
CA LYS A 132 -15.96 -13.23 18.58
C LYS A 132 -16.41 -12.75 17.20
N PHE A 133 -15.48 -12.29 16.38
CA PHE A 133 -15.75 -11.90 15.00
C PHE A 133 -16.21 -13.10 14.15
N ILE A 134 -15.45 -14.20 14.17
CA ILE A 134 -15.75 -15.44 13.43
C ILE A 134 -17.14 -15.97 13.79
N ILE A 135 -17.45 -16.12 15.09
CA ILE A 135 -18.75 -16.64 15.55
C ILE A 135 -19.90 -15.71 15.17
N ARG A 136 -19.71 -14.38 15.28
CA ARG A 136 -20.73 -13.42 14.82
C ARG A 136 -20.99 -13.53 13.32
N LYS A 137 -19.97 -13.89 12.53
CA LYS A 137 -20.08 -14.03 11.08
C LYS A 137 -20.73 -15.35 10.70
N SER A 138 -20.34 -16.47 11.33
CA SER A 138 -20.96 -17.76 11.08
C SER A 138 -22.44 -17.77 11.43
N VAL A 139 -22.84 -17.19 12.57
CA VAL A 139 -24.26 -17.09 12.93
C VAL A 139 -25.03 -16.19 11.95
N LYS A 140 -24.43 -15.08 11.51
CA LYS A 140 -25.05 -14.21 10.48
C LYS A 140 -25.13 -14.88 9.11
N PHE A 141 -24.27 -15.84 8.82
CA PHE A 141 -24.30 -16.62 7.59
C PHE A 141 -25.50 -17.58 7.58
N GLN A 142 -25.95 -18.07 8.74
CA GLN A 142 -27.12 -18.94 8.92
C GLN A 142 -28.50 -18.25 8.84
N LYS A 143 -28.59 -17.04 8.28
CA LYS A 143 -29.71 -16.06 8.44
C LYS A 143 -31.16 -16.55 8.25
N SER A 144 -31.41 -17.76 7.76
CA SER A 144 -32.75 -18.34 7.61
C SER A 144 -33.12 -19.45 8.61
N THR A 145 -32.18 -19.98 9.42
CA THR A 145 -32.41 -21.19 10.24
C THR A 145 -31.89 -21.14 11.69
N SER A 146 -31.18 -20.08 12.09
CA SER A 146 -30.59 -20.02 13.44
C SER A 146 -31.57 -19.51 14.51
N THR A 147 -31.83 -20.32 15.55
CA THR A 147 -32.53 -19.94 16.80
C THR A 147 -31.67 -19.12 17.77
N ILE A 148 -30.41 -18.87 17.44
CA ILE A 148 -29.44 -18.18 18.30
C ILE A 148 -29.80 -16.69 18.40
N GLN A 149 -30.26 -16.26 19.58
CA GLN A 149 -30.66 -14.87 19.80
C GLN A 149 -29.44 -13.93 19.80
N LYS A 150 -29.58 -12.74 19.20
CA LYS A 150 -28.54 -11.69 19.17
C LYS A 150 -27.98 -11.32 20.56
N GLN A 151 -28.78 -11.50 21.63
CA GLN A 151 -28.37 -11.22 23.00
C GLN A 151 -27.38 -12.26 23.55
N GLN A 152 -27.51 -13.54 23.16
CA GLN A 152 -26.59 -14.61 23.55
C GLN A 152 -25.20 -14.39 22.91
N ILE A 153 -25.16 -13.89 21.68
CA ILE A 153 -23.93 -13.53 20.96
C ILE A 153 -23.17 -12.37 21.64
N LYS A 154 -23.86 -11.51 22.40
CA LYS A 154 -23.22 -10.39 23.14
C LYS A 154 -22.47 -10.87 24.39
N LYS A 155 -22.92 -11.96 25.02
CA LYS A 155 -22.30 -12.57 26.22
C LYS A 155 -21.41 -13.77 25.87
N MET A 156 -20.75 -13.71 24.71
CA MET A 156 -19.95 -14.82 24.20
C MET A 156 -18.72 -15.08 25.10
N ASN A 157 -18.73 -16.23 25.78
CA ASN A 157 -17.64 -16.75 26.60
C ASN A 157 -17.23 -18.15 26.10
N ASN A 158 -16.22 -18.76 26.73
CA ASN A 158 -15.69 -20.07 26.33
C ASN A 158 -16.76 -21.16 26.35
N ALA A 159 -17.57 -21.17 27.41
CA ALA A 159 -18.64 -22.15 27.59
C ALA A 159 -19.70 -22.03 26.48
N PHE A 160 -20.08 -20.81 26.10
CA PHE A 160 -21.02 -20.58 25.01
C PHE A 160 -20.46 -21.07 23.68
N VAL A 161 -19.19 -20.79 23.36
CA VAL A 161 -18.57 -21.26 22.11
C VAL A 161 -18.54 -22.79 22.09
N GLN A 162 -18.13 -23.43 23.19
CA GLN A 162 -18.14 -24.90 23.30
C GLN A 162 -19.55 -25.48 23.12
N GLN A 163 -20.55 -24.95 23.82
CA GLN A 163 -21.94 -25.38 23.70
C GLN A 163 -22.47 -25.21 22.26
N LEU A 164 -22.12 -24.11 21.61
CA LEU A 164 -22.52 -23.83 20.23
C LEU A 164 -22.01 -24.93 19.29
N PHE A 165 -20.78 -25.37 19.50
CA PHE A 165 -20.15 -26.44 18.74
C PHE A 165 -20.57 -27.86 19.16
N LEU A 166 -21.33 -28.06 20.25
CA LEU A 166 -21.95 -29.37 20.53
C LEU A 166 -23.13 -29.68 19.60
N SER A 167 -23.72 -28.65 18.98
CA SER A 167 -24.82 -28.84 18.03
C SER A 167 -24.30 -29.36 16.69
N THR A 168 -24.66 -30.58 16.32
CA THR A 168 -24.35 -31.18 15.00
C THR A 168 -24.84 -30.29 13.85
N GLN A 169 -26.01 -29.67 14.01
CA GLN A 169 -26.54 -28.74 13.03
C GLN A 169 -25.62 -27.52 12.87
N TYR A 170 -25.19 -26.91 13.98
CA TYR A 170 -24.24 -25.79 13.93
C TYR A 170 -22.90 -26.19 13.32
N GLN A 171 -22.35 -27.36 13.68
CA GLN A 171 -21.09 -27.86 13.10
C GLN A 171 -21.17 -27.99 11.57
N LEU A 172 -22.26 -28.55 11.03
CA LEU A 172 -22.48 -28.68 9.59
C LEU A 172 -22.52 -27.31 8.90
N HIS A 173 -23.27 -26.36 9.48
CA HIS A 173 -23.35 -25.00 8.96
C HIS A 173 -22.02 -24.26 9.06
N TYR A 174 -21.28 -24.46 10.15
CA TYR A 174 -19.97 -23.87 10.36
C TYR A 174 -18.98 -24.37 9.31
N SER A 175 -19.03 -25.65 8.96
CA SER A 175 -18.23 -26.22 7.87
C SER A 175 -18.49 -25.53 6.53
N ASN A 176 -19.76 -25.30 6.17
CA ASN A 176 -20.12 -24.55 4.97
C ASN A 176 -19.62 -23.10 5.05
N PHE A 177 -19.82 -22.43 6.19
CA PHE A 177 -19.32 -21.08 6.43
C PHE A 177 -17.80 -20.97 6.23
N LEU A 178 -17.01 -21.95 6.71
CA LEU A 178 -15.55 -21.92 6.59
C LEU A 178 -15.08 -21.85 5.13
N SER A 179 -15.79 -22.49 4.20
CA SER A 179 -15.45 -22.45 2.77
C SER A 179 -15.54 -21.03 2.18
N GLN A 180 -16.37 -20.17 2.77
CA GLN A 180 -16.59 -18.79 2.30
C GLN A 180 -15.96 -17.73 3.24
N TYR A 181 -15.43 -18.14 4.39
CA TYR A 181 -15.06 -17.21 5.45
C TYR A 181 -14.01 -16.19 5.01
N LEU A 182 -12.97 -16.63 4.30
CA LEU A 182 -11.92 -15.73 3.81
C LEU A 182 -12.51 -14.62 2.92
N GLN A 183 -13.35 -14.99 1.96
CA GLN A 183 -13.99 -14.02 1.06
C GLN A 183 -14.90 -13.05 1.82
N LEU A 184 -15.70 -13.55 2.77
CA LEU A 184 -16.55 -12.73 3.63
C LEU A 184 -15.73 -11.74 4.48
N ALA A 185 -14.60 -12.18 5.02
CA ALA A 185 -13.70 -11.34 5.82
C ALA A 185 -13.04 -10.25 4.97
N LEU A 186 -12.61 -10.59 3.75
CA LEU A 186 -12.01 -9.64 2.80
C LEU A 186 -13.03 -8.58 2.35
N GLU A 187 -14.24 -8.97 1.96
CA GLU A 187 -15.29 -8.03 1.54
C GLU A 187 -15.71 -7.08 2.67
N GLU A 188 -15.85 -7.59 3.90
CA GLU A 188 -16.10 -6.71 5.04
C GLU A 188 -14.94 -5.75 5.31
N ASN A 189 -13.70 -6.21 5.14
CA ASN A 189 -12.55 -5.33 5.32
C ASN A 189 -12.48 -4.26 4.23
N LYS A 190 -12.81 -4.60 2.98
CA LYS A 190 -12.96 -3.65 1.87
C LYS A 190 -13.98 -2.56 2.20
N HIS A 191 -15.13 -2.92 2.76
CA HIS A 191 -16.12 -1.95 3.22
C HIS A 191 -15.61 -1.07 4.38
N LYS A 192 -14.81 -1.62 5.31
CA LYS A 192 -14.17 -0.80 6.36
C LYS A 192 -13.19 0.21 5.74
N ILE A 193 -12.38 -0.21 4.77
CA ILE A 193 -11.43 0.66 4.09
C ILE A 193 -12.18 1.80 3.40
N GLN A 194 -13.20 1.51 2.59
CA GLN A 194 -13.99 2.52 1.90
C GLN A 194 -14.57 3.57 2.87
N LYS A 195 -15.16 3.11 3.98
CA LYS A 195 -15.72 4.01 5.00
C LYS A 195 -14.65 4.83 5.72
N TYR A 196 -13.49 4.23 5.95
CA TYR A 196 -12.38 4.91 6.62
C TYR A 196 -11.71 5.94 5.71
N VAL A 197 -11.56 5.64 4.41
CA VAL A 197 -11.09 6.58 3.39
C VAL A 197 -12.01 7.80 3.31
N ASN A 198 -13.33 7.58 3.21
CA ASN A 198 -14.29 8.69 3.19
C ASN A 198 -14.20 9.54 4.46
N PHE A 199 -14.16 8.90 5.62
CA PHE A 199 -13.98 9.58 6.91
C PHE A 199 -12.70 10.42 6.96
N ILE A 200 -11.57 9.89 6.50
CA ILE A 200 -10.31 10.64 6.45
C ILE A 200 -10.42 11.85 5.53
N VAL A 201 -11.04 11.71 4.37
CA VAL A 201 -11.22 12.82 3.42
C VAL A 201 -12.07 13.93 4.05
N GLU A 202 -13.17 13.58 4.71
CA GLU A 202 -13.99 14.52 5.48
C GLU A 202 -13.17 15.19 6.60
N SER A 203 -12.38 14.43 7.35
CA SER A 203 -11.48 14.96 8.38
C SER A 203 -10.44 15.94 7.84
N ILE A 204 -9.89 15.71 6.63
CA ILE A 204 -8.96 16.65 5.99
C ILE A 204 -9.69 17.93 5.59
N GLN A 205 -10.91 17.82 5.04
CA GLN A 205 -11.70 18.97 4.58
C GLN A 205 -12.17 19.85 5.74
N ASN A 206 -12.46 19.25 6.89
CA ASN A 206 -12.92 19.94 8.09
C ASN A 206 -11.79 20.29 9.08
N ASP A 207 -10.53 20.04 8.71
CA ASP A 207 -9.34 20.20 9.58
C ASP A 207 -9.42 19.43 10.92
N GLN A 208 -10.14 18.31 10.94
CA GLN A 208 -10.34 17.40 12.08
C GLN A 208 -9.46 16.14 11.95
N ILE A 209 -8.19 16.34 11.60
CA ILE A 209 -7.28 15.24 11.26
C ILE A 209 -7.00 14.31 12.44
N ASP A 210 -7.06 14.81 13.68
CA ASP A 210 -6.74 14.01 14.87
C ASP A 210 -7.79 12.92 15.19
N ASP A 211 -9.01 13.06 14.68
CA ASP A 211 -10.09 12.07 14.86
C ASP A 211 -9.83 10.75 14.12
N VAL A 212 -8.86 10.74 13.20
CA VAL A 212 -8.34 9.52 12.55
C VAL A 212 -7.89 8.47 13.56
N LEU A 213 -7.33 8.90 14.70
CA LEU A 213 -6.96 8.00 15.78
C LEU A 213 -8.16 7.47 16.57
N ASN A 214 -9.37 7.99 16.42
CA ASN A 214 -10.53 7.57 17.21
C ASN A 214 -11.53 6.72 16.41
N TYR A 215 -11.28 6.50 15.12
CA TYR A 215 -12.20 5.77 14.25
C TYR A 215 -12.40 4.32 14.72
N LYS A 216 -13.63 3.98 15.13
CA LYS A 216 -13.95 2.69 15.76
C LYS A 216 -13.86 1.49 14.81
N ARG A 217 -14.14 1.67 13.51
CA ARG A 217 -14.24 0.58 12.53
C ARG A 217 -12.98 0.45 11.67
N PHE A 218 -11.82 0.49 12.33
CA PHE A 218 -10.53 0.49 11.66
C PHE A 218 -10.31 -0.77 10.79
N PRO A 219 -9.75 -0.63 9.58
CA PRO A 219 -9.42 -1.76 8.71
C PRO A 219 -8.44 -2.73 9.38
N TRP A 220 -8.59 -4.01 9.04
CA TRP A 220 -7.70 -5.05 9.53
C TRP A 220 -6.51 -5.20 8.60
N LEU A 221 -5.34 -5.48 9.18
CA LEU A 221 -4.17 -5.95 8.42
C LEU A 221 -4.47 -7.29 7.75
N ASN A 222 -3.79 -7.55 6.63
CA ASN A 222 -3.91 -8.83 5.93
C ASN A 222 -3.53 -10.00 6.84
N GLU A 223 -2.50 -9.83 7.67
CA GLU A 223 -2.09 -10.86 8.62
C GLU A 223 -3.18 -11.20 9.64
N TRP A 224 -3.89 -10.21 10.20
CA TRP A 224 -5.00 -10.48 11.13
C TRP A 224 -6.14 -11.24 10.46
N ILE A 225 -6.40 -10.98 9.18
CA ILE A 225 -7.38 -11.76 8.41
C ILE A 225 -6.90 -13.20 8.30
N GLN A 226 -5.65 -13.44 7.91
CA GLN A 226 -5.09 -14.79 7.79
C GLN A 226 -5.08 -15.54 9.12
N GLN A 227 -4.64 -14.89 10.20
CA GLN A 227 -4.70 -15.43 11.57
C GLN A 227 -6.14 -15.81 11.94
N SER A 228 -7.12 -14.95 11.63
CA SER A 228 -8.53 -15.28 11.90
C SER A 228 -9.03 -16.48 11.10
N VAL A 229 -8.55 -16.69 9.86
CA VAL A 229 -8.90 -17.86 9.05
C VAL A 229 -8.33 -19.13 9.67
N GLN A 230 -7.08 -19.07 10.15
CA GLN A 230 -6.48 -20.21 10.85
C GLN A 230 -7.24 -20.53 12.14
N ILE A 231 -7.56 -19.51 12.96
CA ILE A 231 -8.37 -19.68 14.17
C ILE A 231 -9.72 -20.30 13.84
N ALA A 232 -10.38 -19.89 12.75
CA ALA A 232 -11.66 -20.44 12.34
C ALA A 232 -11.57 -21.96 12.03
N LYS A 233 -10.50 -22.39 11.36
CA LYS A 233 -10.23 -23.81 11.11
C LYS A 233 -9.96 -24.57 12.41
N ASP A 234 -9.14 -24.01 13.29
CA ASP A 234 -8.80 -24.62 14.58
C ASP A 234 -10.03 -24.80 15.48
N LEU A 235 -10.98 -23.85 15.45
CA LEU A 235 -12.24 -23.95 16.18
C LEU A 235 -13.07 -25.17 15.75
N GLN A 236 -13.09 -25.51 14.46
CA GLN A 236 -13.80 -26.70 13.98
C GLN A 236 -13.12 -27.99 14.47
N GLN A 237 -11.79 -28.04 14.44
CA GLN A 237 -11.02 -29.24 14.81
C GLN A 237 -11.06 -29.54 16.31
N THR A 238 -10.93 -28.49 17.13
CA THR A 238 -11.01 -28.59 18.61
C THR A 238 -12.41 -28.93 19.13
N SER A 239 -13.42 -28.77 18.27
CA SER A 239 -14.82 -29.05 18.58
C SER A 239 -15.26 -30.47 18.22
N ASN A 240 -14.41 -31.26 17.56
CA ASN A 240 -14.76 -32.60 17.08
C ASN A 240 -14.46 -33.64 18.17
N PRO A 241 -15.44 -34.38 18.73
CA PRO A 241 -15.23 -35.27 19.88
C PRO A 241 -14.25 -36.42 19.62
N GLN A 242 -13.98 -36.78 18.37
CA GLN A 242 -13.07 -37.88 17.99
C GLN A 242 -11.57 -37.53 18.01
N SER A 243 -11.18 -36.26 18.25
CA SER A 243 -9.77 -35.84 18.39
C SER A 243 -9.27 -35.86 19.85
N SER A 244 -10.02 -36.51 20.74
CA SER A 244 -9.80 -36.53 22.19
C SER A 244 -8.69 -37.48 22.67
N GLU A 245 -7.55 -37.51 21.97
CA GLU A 245 -6.28 -37.98 22.57
C GLU A 245 -5.27 -36.85 22.83
N ASN A 246 -5.54 -35.61 22.38
CA ASN A 246 -4.69 -34.47 22.73
C ASN A 246 -5.52 -33.29 23.25
N ASN A 247 -5.70 -33.26 24.57
CA ASN A 247 -6.35 -32.18 25.33
C ASN A 247 -5.67 -30.81 25.12
N LYS A 248 -6.00 -30.13 24.02
CA LYS A 248 -5.87 -28.67 23.92
C LYS A 248 -7.24 -28.05 24.14
N LYS A 249 -7.59 -27.82 25.42
CA LYS A 249 -8.71 -26.95 25.79
C LYS A 249 -8.56 -25.63 25.02
N ILE A 250 -9.64 -25.16 24.39
CA ILE A 250 -9.70 -23.83 23.80
C ILE A 250 -9.44 -22.83 24.93
N LYS A 251 -8.19 -22.37 25.05
CA LYS A 251 -7.80 -21.26 25.93
C LYS A 251 -7.84 -19.98 25.11
N PHE A 252 -8.58 -19.00 25.64
CA PHE A 252 -8.55 -17.62 25.20
C PHE A 252 -7.24 -16.98 25.62
#